data_AF-A0A957KUX2-F1
#
_entry.id   AF-A0A957KUX2-F1
#
_cell.length_a   1.000
_cell.length_b   1.000
_cell.length_c   1.000
_cell.angle_alpha   90.00
_cell.angle_beta   90.00
_cell.angle_gamma   90.00
#
_symmetry.space_group_name_H-M   'P 1'
#
loop_
_entity.id
_entity.type
_entity.pdbx_description
1 polymer ?
#
loop_
_entity_poly.entity_id
_entity_poly.type
_entity_poly.pdbx_seq_one_letter_code
_entity_poly.pdbx_strand_id
1 'polypeptide(L)'
;DANITSAADALWWTYVTITTVGYGDRFPVTNSGRLVGIFVMTAGVGLFGTLSGFLANSFLAPPKKRDDDEAAAGDAADPKARLAALKRMIEEQEESTARLKAQLEEIDKLL
;
A
#
# COMPACT_ATOMS: atom_id res chain seq x y z
N ASP A 1 -1.96 -40.29 24.41
CA ASP A 1 -3.11 -39.81 25.21
C ASP A 1 -3.51 -38.39 24.84
N ALA A 2 -4.76 -38.02 25.09
CA ALA A 2 -5.23 -36.65 24.91
C ALA A 2 -4.64 -35.74 25.99
N ASN A 3 -4.05 -34.60 25.59
CA ASN A 3 -3.42 -33.65 26.52
C ASN A 3 -4.28 -32.39 26.79
N ILE A 4 -5.34 -32.18 26.02
CA ILE A 4 -6.34 -31.12 26.25
C ILE A 4 -7.52 -31.78 26.96
N THR A 5 -7.70 -31.48 28.25
CA THR A 5 -8.70 -32.13 29.11
C THR A 5 -9.72 -31.16 29.69
N SER A 6 -9.39 -29.87 29.70
CA SER A 6 -10.26 -28.79 30.17
C SER A 6 -10.40 -27.68 29.12
N ALA A 7 -11.42 -26.83 29.28
CA ALA A 7 -11.59 -25.65 28.43
C ALA A 7 -10.42 -24.67 28.55
N ALA A 8 -9.81 -24.56 29.73
CA ALA A 8 -8.63 -23.73 29.96
C ALA A 8 -7.43 -24.21 29.12
N ASP A 9 -7.24 -25.53 29.03
CA ASP A 9 -6.18 -26.14 28.20
C ASP A 9 -6.37 -25.80 26.72
N ALA A 10 -7.62 -25.84 26.25
CA ALA A 10 -7.97 -25.52 24.87
C ALA A 10 -7.74 -24.03 24.56
N LEU A 11 -8.11 -23.13 25.48
CA LEU A 11 -7.87 -21.69 25.34
C LEU A 11 -6.37 -21.36 25.34
N TRP A 12 -5.60 -21.99 26.24
CA TRP A 12 -4.14 -21.85 26.29
C TRP A 12 -3.49 -22.27 24.98
N TRP A 13 -3.80 -23.49 24.50
CA TRP A 13 -3.29 -23.98 23.22
C TRP A 13 -3.68 -23.05 22.06
N THR A 14 -4.94 -22.61 22.01
CA THR A 14 -5.44 -21.71 20.96
C THR A 14 -4.67 -20.38 20.96
N TYR A 15 -4.46 -19.79 22.13
CA TYR A 15 -3.72 -18.54 22.29
C TYR A 15 -2.27 -18.65 21.82
N VAL A 16 -1.55 -19.65 22.32
CA VAL A 16 -0.14 -19.93 21.97
C VAL A 16 0.01 -20.28 20.48
N THR A 17 -1.00 -20.89 19.86
CA THR A 17 -1.00 -21.24 18.43
C THR A 17 -1.30 -20.02 17.56
N ILE A 18 -2.34 -19.23 17.89
CA ILE A 18 -2.70 -18.00 17.15
C ILE A 18 -1.54 -17.02 17.15
N THR A 19 -0.88 -16.86 18.30
CA THR A 19 0.30 -15.99 18.47
C THR A 19 1.58 -16.55 17.85
N THR A 20 1.53 -17.74 17.25
CA THR A 20 2.66 -18.43 16.60
C THR A 20 3.82 -18.81 17.53
N VAL A 21 3.61 -18.79 18.86
CA VAL A 21 4.63 -19.19 19.85
C VAL A 21 4.85 -20.70 19.85
N GLY A 22 3.76 -21.47 19.87
CA GLY A 22 3.80 -22.93 19.67
C GLY A 22 4.66 -23.73 20.65
N TYR A 23 4.49 -23.56 21.97
CA TYR A 23 5.26 -24.31 22.98
C TYR A 23 5.19 -25.84 22.81
N GLY A 24 4.11 -26.37 22.24
CA GLY A 24 3.94 -27.81 21.97
C GLY A 24 3.61 -28.65 23.20
N ASP A 25 3.35 -28.01 24.34
CA ASP A 25 2.90 -28.64 25.59
C ASP A 25 1.48 -29.23 25.48
N ARG A 26 0.61 -28.58 24.69
CA ARG A 26 -0.75 -29.01 24.39
C ARG A 26 -1.00 -29.01 22.90
N PHE A 27 -1.72 -30.02 22.39
CA PHE A 27 -2.01 -30.15 20.96
C PHE A 27 -3.14 -31.16 20.68
N PRO A 28 -3.95 -30.93 19.63
CA PRO A 28 -4.98 -31.87 19.24
C PRO A 28 -4.39 -33.18 18.69
N VAL A 29 -4.73 -34.29 19.33
CA VAL A 29 -4.30 -35.63 18.91
C VAL A 29 -5.30 -36.30 17.97
N THR A 30 -6.56 -35.89 18.00
CA THR A 30 -7.64 -36.48 17.18
C THR A 30 -7.72 -35.83 15.80
N ASN A 31 -8.23 -36.56 14.81
CA ASN A 31 -8.41 -36.05 13.45
C ASN A 31 -9.33 -34.82 13.40
N SER A 32 -10.42 -34.84 14.17
CA SER A 32 -11.34 -33.70 14.28
C SER A 32 -10.67 -32.49 14.94
N GLY A 33 -9.89 -32.69 16.01
CA GLY A 33 -9.14 -31.62 16.66
C GLY A 33 -8.07 -31.02 15.74
N ARG A 34 -7.40 -31.84 14.92
CA ARG A 34 -6.43 -31.36 13.93
C ARG A 34 -7.08 -30.50 12.85
N LEU A 35 -8.29 -30.86 12.41
CA LEU A 35 -9.05 -30.05 11.46
C LEU A 35 -9.37 -28.66 12.05
N VAL A 36 -9.79 -28.59 13.33
CA VAL A 36 -9.95 -27.32 14.05
C VAL A 36 -8.62 -26.56 14.13
N GLY A 37 -7.52 -27.27 14.41
CA GLY A 37 -6.17 -26.69 14.43
C GLY A 37 -5.76 -26.02 13.13
N ILE A 38 -6.13 -26.58 11.97
CA ILE A 38 -5.87 -25.95 10.66
C ILE A 38 -6.53 -24.57 10.61
N PHE A 39 -7.82 -24.46 10.98
CA PHE A 39 -8.51 -23.18 10.98
C PHE A 39 -7.90 -22.17 11.96
N VAL A 40 -7.52 -22.62 13.16
CA VAL A 40 -6.86 -21.77 14.18
C VAL A 40 -5.53 -21.21 13.65
N MET A 41 -4.70 -22.06 13.02
CA MET A 41 -3.42 -21.63 12.43
C MET A 41 -3.63 -20.65 11.28
N THR A 42 -4.58 -20.92 10.37
CA THR A 42 -4.92 -19.99 9.27
C THR A 42 -5.39 -18.64 9.80
N ALA A 43 -6.20 -18.62 10.86
CA ALA A 43 -6.65 -17.37 11.49
C ALA A 43 -5.48 -16.57 12.08
N GLY A 44 -4.53 -17.24 12.74
CA GLY A 44 -3.31 -16.60 13.26
C GLY A 44 -2.49 -15.93 12.16
N VAL A 45 -2.19 -16.66 11.08
CA VAL A 45 -1.43 -16.11 9.94
C VAL A 45 -2.19 -14.95 9.28
N GLY A 46 -3.51 -15.08 9.08
CA GLY A 46 -4.34 -14.03 8.49
C GLY A 46 -4.38 -12.75 9.35
N LEU A 47 -4.45 -12.88 10.67
CA LEU A 47 -4.44 -11.76 11.60
C LEU A 47 -3.13 -10.97 11.51
N PHE A 48 -1.98 -11.65 11.65
CA PHE A 48 -0.67 -10.98 11.58
C PHE A 48 -0.36 -10.44 10.18
N GLY A 49 -0.77 -11.16 9.13
CA GLY A 49 -0.66 -10.68 7.75
C GLY A 49 -1.45 -9.40 7.51
N THR A 50 -2.68 -9.32 8.03
CA THR A 50 -3.54 -8.13 7.93
C THR A 50 -2.97 -6.97 8.73
N LEU A 51 -2.49 -7.21 9.96
CA LEU A 51 -1.86 -6.18 10.78
C LEU A 51 -0.59 -5.63 10.12
N SER A 52 0.26 -6.50 9.57
CA SER A 52 1.44 -6.11 8.79
C SER A 52 1.06 -5.30 7.54
N GLY A 53 0.04 -5.76 6.80
CA GLY A 53 -0.48 -5.05 5.63
C GLY A 53 -1.05 -3.68 5.98
N PHE A 54 -1.77 -3.55 7.10
CA PHE A 54 -2.28 -2.28 7.61
C PHE A 54 -1.16 -1.32 7.98
N LEU A 55 -0.13 -1.80 8.68
CA LEU A 55 1.07 -1.02 9.01
C LEU A 55 1.81 -0.58 7.74
N ALA A 56 2.06 -1.50 6.80
CA ALA A 56 2.69 -1.18 5.53
C ALA A 56 1.88 -0.12 4.77
N ASN A 57 0.55 -0.26 4.70
CA ASN A 57 -0.31 0.74 4.10
C ASN A 57 -0.23 2.09 4.83
N SER A 58 -0.13 2.11 6.17
CA SER A 58 0.03 3.35 6.93
C SER A 58 1.39 4.03 6.70
N PHE A 59 2.46 3.25 6.47
CA PHE A 59 3.80 3.79 6.17
C PHE A 59 3.94 4.23 4.72
N LEU A 60 3.33 3.50 3.80
CA LEU A 60 3.37 3.79 2.36
C LEU A 60 2.26 4.74 1.92
N ALA A 61 1.26 5.01 2.78
CA ALA A 61 0.19 5.94 2.48
C ALA A 61 0.81 7.29 2.11
N PRO A 62 0.65 7.74 0.85
CA PRO A 62 0.96 9.12 0.50
C PRO A 62 0.13 10.01 1.44
N PRO A 63 0.65 11.18 1.85
CA PRO A 63 -0.11 12.11 2.69
C PRO A 63 -1.50 12.28 2.08
N LYS A 64 -2.52 11.82 2.82
CA LYS A 64 -3.92 11.87 2.44
C LYS A 64 -4.20 13.28 1.95
N LYS A 65 -4.43 13.46 0.64
CA LYS A 65 -5.15 14.64 0.18
C LYS A 65 -6.48 14.58 0.94
N ARG A 66 -6.67 15.55 1.83
CA ARG A 66 -7.93 15.74 2.54
C ARG A 66 -9.01 15.85 1.48
N ASP A 67 -9.93 14.91 1.47
CA ASP A 67 -11.16 14.95 0.69
C ASP A 67 -12.17 15.88 1.39
N ASP A 68 -11.73 17.09 1.78
CA ASP A 68 -12.57 18.09 2.44
C ASP A 68 -12.70 19.37 1.59
N ASP A 69 -12.21 19.37 0.35
CA ASP A 69 -12.46 20.43 -0.63
C ASP A 69 -12.77 19.82 -2.00
N GLU A 70 -14.00 19.33 -2.16
CA GLU A 70 -14.61 18.90 -3.42
C GLU A 70 -14.82 20.06 -4.43
N ALA A 71 -14.00 21.12 -4.36
CA ALA A 71 -14.09 22.29 -5.23
C ALA A 71 -12.76 22.92 -5.66
N ALA A 72 -11.57 22.45 -5.24
CA ALA A 72 -10.34 23.22 -5.56
C ALA A 72 -9.01 22.48 -5.85
N ALA A 73 -8.87 21.16 -5.72
CA ALA A 73 -7.51 20.55 -5.79
C ALA A 73 -7.39 19.19 -6.52
N GLY A 74 -8.27 18.93 -7.50
CA GLY A 74 -8.29 17.71 -8.33
C GLY A 74 -7.26 17.63 -9.46
N ASP A 75 -6.33 18.58 -9.61
CA ASP A 75 -5.69 18.80 -10.92
C ASP A 75 -4.34 18.10 -11.15
N ALA A 76 -3.88 17.25 -10.22
CA ALA A 76 -2.57 16.56 -10.35
C ALA A 76 -2.67 15.05 -10.64
N ALA A 77 -3.87 14.46 -10.56
CA ALA A 77 -4.11 13.04 -10.81
C ALA A 77 -4.84 12.78 -12.14
N ASP A 78 -5.40 13.81 -12.79
CA ASP A 78 -6.06 13.69 -14.09
C ASP A 78 -5.00 13.66 -15.21
N PRO A 79 -4.88 12.57 -15.98
CA PRO A 79 -4.02 12.51 -17.16
C PRO A 79 -4.28 13.65 -18.16
N LYS A 80 -5.50 14.20 -18.21
CA LYS A 80 -5.83 15.35 -19.07
C LYS A 80 -5.19 16.66 -18.57
N ALA A 81 -5.10 16.87 -17.26
CA ALA A 81 -4.45 18.05 -16.68
C ALA A 81 -2.94 18.05 -16.94
N ARG A 82 -2.28 16.89 -16.82
CA ARG A 82 -0.86 16.72 -17.20
C ARG A 82 -0.65 16.95 -18.70
N LEU A 83 -1.57 16.49 -19.55
CA LEU A 83 -1.51 16.74 -20.99
C LEU A 83 -1.70 18.23 -21.32
N ALA A 84 -2.59 18.92 -20.61
CA ALA A 84 -2.79 20.37 -20.77
C ALA A 84 -1.55 21.16 -20.34
N ALA A 85 -0.93 20.79 -19.22
CA ALA A 85 0.32 21.40 -18.77
C ALA A 85 1.47 21.14 -19.76
N LEU A 86 1.59 19.91 -20.28
CA LEU A 86 2.61 19.56 -21.27
C LEU A 86 2.43 20.33 -22.58
N LYS A 87 1.18 20.52 -23.04
CA LYS A 87 0.88 21.33 -24.23
C LYS A 87 1.32 22.78 -24.05
N ARG A 88 1.05 23.38 -22.89
CA ARG A 88 1.49 24.76 -22.58
C ARG A 88 3.01 24.89 -22.59
N MET A 89 3.73 23.90 -22.03
CA MET A 89 5.19 23.90 -22.04
C MET A 89 5.77 23.79 -23.45
N ILE A 90 5.12 23.05 -24.35
CA ILE A 90 5.54 22.94 -25.76
C ILE A 90 5.34 24.28 -26.48
N GLU A 91 4.21 24.94 -26.26
CA GLU A 91 3.89 26.24 -26.86
C GLU A 91 4.91 27.32 -26.44
N GLU A 92 5.31 27.34 -25.16
CA GLU A 92 6.33 28.26 -24.65
C GLU A 92 7.74 27.96 -25.21
N GLN A 93 8.07 26.67 -25.41
CA GLN A 93 9.32 26.27 -26.07
C GLN A 93 9.37 26.71 -27.53
N GLU A 94 8.24 26.61 -28.24
CA GLU A 94 8.13 27.05 -29.63
C GLU A 94 8.37 28.57 -29.74
N GLU A 95 7.82 29.37 -28.83
CA GLU A 95 8.08 30.82 -28.78
C GLU A 95 9.55 31.14 -28.51
N SER A 96 10.17 30.48 -27.53
CA SER A 96 11.59 30.70 -27.22
C SER A 96 12.49 30.32 -28.39
N THR A 97 12.16 29.23 -29.08
CA THR A 97 12.87 28.79 -30.29
C THR A 97 12.72 29.79 -31.44
N ALA A 98 11.53 30.37 -31.62
CA ALA A 98 11.29 31.41 -32.61
C ALA A 98 12.08 32.68 -32.31
N ARG A 99 12.14 33.10 -31.03
CA ARG A 99 12.93 34.26 -30.59
C ARG A 99 14.43 34.06 -30.82
N LEU A 100 14.97 32.89 -30.49
CA LEU A 100 16.38 32.57 -30.72
C LEU A 100 16.75 32.64 -32.20
N LYS A 101 15.89 32.10 -33.09
CA LYS A 101 16.10 32.22 -34.54
C LYS A 101 16.09 33.68 -35.01
N ALA A 102 15.15 34.48 -34.53
CA ALA A 102 15.08 35.90 -34.89
C ALA A 102 16.33 36.68 -34.42
N GLN A 103 16.85 36.38 -33.23
CA GLN A 103 18.10 36.99 -32.74
C GLN A 103 19.32 36.55 -33.56
N LEU A 104 19.38 35.29 -33.99
CA LEU A 104 20.45 34.83 -34.87
C LEU A 104 20.40 35.52 -36.24
N GLU A 105 19.22 35.71 -36.83
CA GLU A 105 19.06 36.46 -38.08
C GLU A 105 19.44 37.94 -37.93
N GLU A 106 19.22 38.53 -36.76
CA GLU A 106 19.61 39.91 -36.48
C GLU A 106 21.14 40.05 -36.35
N ILE A 107 21.80 39.13 -35.65
CA ILE A 107 23.27 39.11 -35.54
C ILE A 107 23.92 38.87 -36.91
N ASP A 108 23.39 37.96 -37.73
CA ASP A 108 23.89 37.67 -39.08
C ASP A 108 23.81 38.90 -40.01
N LYS A 109 22.80 39.77 -39.83
CA LYS A 109 22.68 41.03 -40.59
C LYS A 109 23.65 42.12 -40.15
N LEU A 110 24.23 42.02 -38.95
CA LEU A 110 25.16 43.00 -38.38
C LEU A 110 26.63 42.64 -38.63
N LEU A 111 26.91 41.41 -39.08
CA LEU A 111 28.22 40.93 -39.54
C LEU A 111 28.37 41.12 -41.05
#